data_AF-A0A401FZW3-F1
#
_entry.id   AF-A0A401FZW3-F1
#
_cell.length_a   1.000
_cell.length_b   1.000
_cell.length_c   1.000
_cell.angle_alpha   90.00
_cell.angle_beta   90.00
_cell.angle_gamma   90.00
#
_symmetry.space_group_name_H-M   'P 1'
#
loop_
_entity.id
_entity.type
_entity.pdbx_description
1 polymer ?
#
loop_
_entity_poly.entity_id
_entity_poly.type
_entity_poly.pdbx_seq_one_letter_code
_entity_poly.pdbx_strand_id
1 'polypeptide(L)'
;MTGKKQASCSPRVKTCTRCGQTKPLDSFPWQSNTRDGRGHWCKACEAEHFQQKRRDMALELTLDFSRYPDLLESVCAIADAECRTPDQQVIYFLKYNIHPPEKKEA
;
A
#
# COMPACT_ATOMS: atom_id res chain seq x y z
N MET A 1 36.70 35.38 -17.66
CA MET A 1 36.18 35.38 -16.28
C MET A 1 34.70 35.72 -16.31
N THR A 2 33.82 34.72 -16.39
CA THR A 2 32.36 34.94 -16.37
C THR A 2 31.79 34.32 -15.10
N GLY A 3 31.66 35.15 -14.06
CA GLY A 3 31.09 34.76 -12.77
C GLY A 3 29.62 34.40 -12.92
N LYS A 4 29.28 33.14 -12.64
CA LYS A 4 27.90 32.69 -12.45
C LYS A 4 27.36 33.35 -11.18
N LYS A 5 26.40 34.28 -11.36
CA LYS A 5 25.54 34.81 -10.30
C LYS A 5 24.87 33.63 -9.59
N GLN A 6 25.22 33.40 -8.33
CA GLN A 6 24.53 32.46 -7.46
C GLN A 6 23.14 33.03 -7.17
N ALA A 7 22.10 32.36 -7.66
CA ALA A 7 20.73 32.62 -7.24
C ALA A 7 20.59 32.13 -5.79
N SER A 8 20.37 33.06 -4.87
CA SER A 8 20.07 32.79 -3.47
C SER A 8 18.66 32.20 -3.34
N CYS A 9 18.54 30.88 -3.51
CA CYS A 9 17.34 30.15 -3.14
C CYS A 9 17.33 29.97 -1.62
N SER A 10 16.61 30.84 -0.90
CA SER A 10 16.22 30.51 0.47
C SER A 10 15.41 29.21 0.43
N PRO A 11 15.77 28.17 1.21
CA PRO A 11 15.00 26.94 1.24
C PRO A 11 13.62 27.29 1.78
N ARG A 12 12.61 27.24 0.91
CA ARG A 12 11.22 27.31 1.36
C ARG A 12 10.97 26.06 2.19
N VAL A 13 10.77 26.24 3.49
CA VAL A 13 10.49 25.18 4.44
C VAL A 13 9.03 25.23 4.87
N LYS A 14 8.48 24.06 5.23
CA LYS A 14 7.10 23.89 5.71
C LYS A 14 7.08 22.86 6.83
N THR A 15 6.20 23.07 7.81
CA THR A 15 5.98 22.14 8.92
C THR A 15 4.91 21.13 8.53
N CYS A 16 5.22 19.84 8.65
CA CYS A 16 4.26 18.77 8.44
C CYS A 16 3.23 18.75 9.58
N THR A 17 1.94 18.79 9.26
CA THR A 17 0.89 18.78 10.29
C THR A 17 0.68 17.41 10.95
N ARG A 18 1.22 16.33 10.36
CA ARG A 18 1.11 14.96 10.92
C ARG A 18 2.25 14.61 11.87
N CYS A 19 3.51 14.90 11.50
CA CYS A 19 4.68 14.58 12.32
C CYS A 19 5.33 15.78 13.03
N GLY A 20 4.88 17.01 12.77
CA GLY A 20 5.40 18.23 13.39
C GLY A 20 6.78 18.70 12.90
N GLN A 21 7.44 17.94 12.02
CA GLN A 21 8.79 18.28 11.56
C GLN A 21 8.76 19.38 10.47
N THR A 22 9.65 20.38 10.60
CA THR A 22 9.92 21.38 9.56
C THR A 22 10.86 20.80 8.53
N LYS A 23 10.42 20.72 7.26
CA LYS A 23 11.18 20.13 6.15
C LYS A 23 11.17 21.05 4.92
N PRO A 24 12.11 20.89 3.97
CA PRO A 24 12.05 21.59 2.68
C PRO A 24 10.74 21.30 1.94
N LEU A 25 10.23 22.25 1.16
CA LEU A 25 9.01 22.06 0.34
C LEU A 25 9.08 20.85 -0.59
N ASP A 26 10.28 20.42 -1.02
CA ASP A 26 10.45 19.23 -1.88
C ASP A 26 10.18 17.90 -1.15
N SER A 27 10.19 17.93 0.18
CA SER A 27 9.76 16.80 1.02
C SER A 27 8.23 16.65 1.09
N PHE A 28 7.48 17.58 0.48
CA PHE A 28 6.03 17.56 0.41
C PHE A 28 5.58 17.20 -1.02
N PRO A 29 4.51 16.39 -1.15
CA PRO A 29 3.91 16.06 -2.44
C PRO A 29 3.36 17.31 -3.11
N TRP A 30 3.26 17.29 -4.43
CA TRP A 30 2.63 18.37 -5.18
C TRP A 30 1.11 18.32 -5.02
N GLN A 31 0.49 19.48 -4.76
CA GLN A 31 -0.96 19.64 -4.66
C GLN A 31 -1.37 20.97 -5.28
N SER A 32 -1.99 20.94 -6.47
CA SER A 32 -2.39 22.13 -7.25
C SER A 32 -3.37 23.05 -6.54
N ASN A 33 -4.17 22.51 -5.62
CA ASN A 33 -5.21 23.25 -4.90
C ASN A 33 -4.70 24.01 -3.66
N THR A 34 -3.38 24.04 -3.43
CA THR A 34 -2.78 24.72 -2.28
C THR A 34 -2.04 25.99 -2.71
N ARG A 35 -2.02 27.01 -1.84
CA ARG A 35 -1.39 28.31 -2.11
C ARG A 35 0.10 28.19 -2.48
N ASP A 36 0.80 27.21 -1.91
CA ASP A 36 2.22 26.94 -2.13
C ASP A 36 2.48 25.76 -3.09
N GLY A 37 1.43 25.15 -3.65
CA GLY A 37 1.53 24.01 -4.55
C GLY A 37 2.01 22.71 -3.89
N ARG A 38 1.98 22.64 -2.55
CA ARG A 38 2.53 21.53 -1.76
C ARG A 38 1.56 21.06 -0.69
N GLY A 39 1.48 19.74 -0.50
CA GLY A 39 0.61 19.14 0.50
C GLY A 39 0.93 19.55 1.95
N HIS A 40 0.00 19.23 2.85
CA HIS A 40 0.12 19.53 4.29
C HIS A 40 0.97 18.50 5.04
N TRP A 41 1.11 17.29 4.50
CA TRP A 41 1.91 16.20 5.07
C TRP A 41 3.18 15.98 4.25
N CYS A 42 4.28 15.63 4.91
CA CYS A 42 5.47 15.21 4.19
C CYS A 42 5.22 13.86 3.48
N LYS A 43 5.98 13.58 2.42
CA LYS A 43 5.87 12.35 1.61
C LYS A 43 5.91 11.07 2.45
N ALA A 44 6.72 11.05 3.52
CA ALA A 44 6.79 9.89 4.43
C ALA A 44 5.46 9.66 5.16
N CYS A 45 4.88 10.73 5.72
CA CYS A 45 3.59 10.68 6.39
C CYS A 45 2.44 10.34 5.43
N GLU A 46 2.50 10.81 4.20
CA GLU A 46 1.53 10.49 3.16
C GLU A 46 1.64 9.01 2.73
N ALA A 47 2.86 8.50 2.51
CA ALA A 47 3.10 7.10 2.18
C ALA A 47 2.60 6.14 3.27
N GLU A 48 2.85 6.47 4.54
CA GLU A 48 2.35 5.69 5.68
C GLU A 48 0.82 5.71 5.73
N HIS A 49 0.18 6.86 5.50
CA HIS A 49 -1.28 6.95 5.44
C HIS A 49 -1.87 6.07 4.33
N PHE A 50 -1.27 6.09 3.13
CA PHE A 50 -1.72 5.22 2.04
C PHE A 50 -1.42 3.73 2.29
N GLN A 51 -0.33 3.40 2.98
CA GLN A 51 -0.07 2.02 3.42
C GLN A 51 -1.13 1.57 4.43
N GLN A 52 -1.42 2.41 5.42
CA GLN A 52 -2.44 2.11 6.42
C GLN A 52 -3.82 1.97 5.78
N LYS A 53 -4.20 2.90 4.89
CA LYS A 53 -5.43 2.78 4.11
C LYS A 53 -5.48 1.48 3.29
N ARG A 54 -4.38 1.05 2.69
CA ARG A 54 -4.31 -0.24 1.97
C ARG A 54 -4.43 -1.45 2.91
N ARG A 55 -3.95 -1.35 4.15
CA ARG A 55 -4.11 -2.40 5.18
C ARG A 55 -5.54 -2.46 5.70
N ASP A 56 -6.14 -1.30 5.93
CA ASP A 56 -7.49 -1.16 6.50
C ASP A 56 -8.58 -1.30 5.44
N MET A 57 -8.24 -1.16 4.15
CA MET A 57 -9.16 -1.45 3.06
C MET A 57 -9.43 -2.95 3.07
N ALA A 58 -10.67 -3.32 3.40
CA ALA A 58 -11.17 -4.67 3.20
C ALA A 58 -11.04 -5.00 1.71
N LEU A 59 -10.02 -5.81 1.38
CA LEU A 59 -9.86 -6.36 0.04
C LEU A 59 -10.75 -7.60 -0.03
N GLU A 60 -11.93 -7.48 -0.63
CA GLU A 60 -12.73 -8.64 -0.99
C GLU A 60 -12.14 -9.31 -2.24
N LEU A 61 -11.90 -10.61 -2.13
CA LEU A 61 -11.50 -11.48 -3.24
C LEU A 61 -12.61 -12.51 -3.46
N THR A 62 -13.29 -12.43 -4.60
CA THR A 62 -14.28 -13.42 -5.04
C THR A 62 -13.64 -14.39 -6.02
N LEU A 63 -13.78 -15.69 -5.77
CA LEU A 63 -13.31 -16.74 -6.67
C LEU A 63 -14.51 -17.34 -7.41
N ASP A 64 -14.45 -17.33 -8.74
CA ASP A 64 -15.45 -17.93 -9.62
C ASP A 64 -14.90 -19.22 -10.24
N PHE A 65 -15.55 -20.34 -9.95
CA PHE A 65 -15.18 -21.66 -10.44
C PHE A 65 -15.89 -22.05 -11.74
N SER A 66 -16.66 -21.16 -12.38
CA SER A 66 -17.39 -21.46 -13.62
C SER A 66 -16.47 -21.97 -14.75
N ARG A 67 -15.18 -21.60 -14.73
CA ARG A 67 -14.17 -22.06 -15.70
C ARG A 67 -13.46 -23.36 -15.29
N TYR A 68 -13.63 -23.81 -14.05
CA TYR A 68 -12.94 -24.97 -13.47
C TYR A 68 -13.92 -25.80 -12.61
N PRO A 69 -15.00 -26.33 -13.19
CA PRO A 69 -16.01 -27.08 -12.43
C PRO A 69 -15.43 -28.32 -11.75
N ASP A 70 -14.57 -29.09 -12.43
CA ASP A 70 -13.92 -30.28 -11.87
C ASP A 70 -13.05 -29.94 -10.64
N LEU A 71 -12.45 -28.76 -10.63
CA LEU A 71 -11.69 -28.27 -9.47
C LEU A 71 -12.63 -27.96 -8.30
N LEU A 72 -13.80 -27.36 -8.56
CA LEU A 72 -14.80 -27.13 -7.52
C LEU A 72 -15.30 -28.46 -6.93
N GLU A 73 -15.57 -29.46 -7.77
CA GLU A 73 -15.95 -30.80 -7.31
C GLU A 73 -14.87 -31.40 -6.40
N SER A 74 -13.61 -31.29 -6.80
CA SER A 74 -12.47 -31.76 -6.01
C SER A 74 -12.37 -31.02 -4.67
N VAL A 75 -12.53 -29.69 -4.67
CA VAL A 75 -12.53 -28.86 -3.46
C VAL A 75 -13.66 -29.29 -2.52
N CYS A 76 -14.88 -29.49 -3.03
CA CYS A 76 -16.01 -29.93 -2.24
C CYS A 76 -15.78 -31.32 -1.63
N ALA A 77 -15.30 -32.28 -2.43
CA ALA A 77 -15.03 -33.63 -1.94
C ALA A 77 -13.98 -33.65 -0.81
N ILE A 78 -12.92 -32.84 -0.94
CA ILE A 78 -11.90 -32.72 0.11
C ILE A 78 -12.47 -32.00 1.33
N ALA A 79 -13.27 -30.93 1.13
CA ALA A 79 -13.90 -30.21 2.22
C ALA A 79 -14.80 -31.14 3.06
N ASP A 80 -15.61 -31.97 2.40
CA ASP A 80 -16.46 -32.97 3.07
C ASP A 80 -15.63 -33.99 3.85
N ALA A 81 -14.57 -34.53 3.23
CA ALA A 81 -13.68 -35.50 3.87
C ALA A 81 -12.91 -34.94 5.09
N GLU A 82 -12.64 -33.62 5.08
CA GLU A 82 -11.90 -32.94 6.15
C GLU A 82 -12.81 -32.13 7.11
N CYS A 83 -14.13 -32.32 7.02
CA CYS A 83 -15.15 -31.64 7.84
C CYS A 83 -15.04 -30.10 7.77
N ARG A 84 -14.90 -29.53 6.57
CA ARG A 84 -14.85 -28.09 6.31
C ARG A 84 -15.91 -27.67 5.30
N THR A 85 -16.18 -26.37 5.22
CA THR A 85 -16.91 -25.81 4.08
C THR A 85 -15.96 -25.63 2.87
N PRO A 86 -16.46 -25.60 1.62
CA PRO A 86 -15.61 -25.40 0.45
C PRO A 86 -14.76 -24.13 0.51
N ASP A 87 -15.32 -23.02 1.00
CA ASP A 87 -14.58 -21.76 1.17
C ASP A 87 -13.44 -21.89 2.20
N GLN A 88 -13.68 -22.57 3.32
CA GLN A 88 -12.65 -22.84 4.32
C GLN A 88 -11.54 -23.74 3.76
N GLN A 89 -11.90 -24.71 2.92
CA GLN A 89 -10.93 -25.58 2.28
C GLN A 89 -10.04 -24.80 1.28
N VAL A 90 -10.63 -23.88 0.50
CA VAL A 90 -9.86 -22.99 -0.38
C VAL A 90 -8.92 -22.11 0.43
N ILE A 91 -9.38 -21.52 1.53
CA ILE A 91 -8.53 -20.71 2.42
C ILE A 91 -7.39 -21.56 2.98
N TYR A 92 -7.65 -22.81 3.35
CA TYR A 92 -6.62 -23.74 3.81
C TYR A 92 -5.55 -23.98 2.74
N PHE A 93 -5.96 -24.28 1.50
CA PHE A 93 -5.02 -24.45 0.38
C PHE A 93 -4.17 -23.19 0.15
N LEU A 94 -4.78 -22.00 0.18
CA LEU A 94 -4.05 -20.75 0.02
C LEU A 94 -3.03 -20.53 1.14
N LYS A 95 -3.42 -20.76 2.40
CA LYS A 95 -2.52 -20.62 3.56
C LYS A 95 -1.33 -21.57 3.48
N TYR A 96 -1.53 -22.79 2.97
CA TYR A 96 -0.47 -23.79 2.90
C TYR A 96 0.50 -23.55 1.72
N ASN A 97 0.03 -22.92 0.63
CA ASN A 97 0.81 -22.75 -0.60
C ASN A 97 1.35 -21.32 -0.83
N ILE A 98 0.83 -20.32 -0.12
CA ILE A 98 1.31 -18.92 -0.24
C ILE A 98 2.28 -18.62 0.90
N HIS A 99 3.55 -18.45 0.56
CA HIS A 99 4.58 -18.00 1.50
C HIS A 99 4.86 -16.50 1.30
N PRO A 100 4.76 -15.67 2.36
CA PRO A 100 5.05 -14.26 2.26
C PRO A 100 6.55 -14.04 1.97
N PRO A 101 6.91 -13.05 1.13
CA PRO A 101 8.31 -12.76 0.86
C PRO A 101 9.01 -12.31 2.15
N GLU A 102 10.18 -12.89 2.43
CA GLU A 102 11.02 -12.51 3.57
C GLU A 102 11.35 -11.02 3.49
N LYS A 103 11.15 -10.30 4.61
CA LYS A 103 11.50 -8.89 4.70
C LYS A 103 13.02 -8.79 4.62
N LYS A 104 13.55 -8.28 3.50
CA LYS A 104 14.95 -7.84 3.46
C LYS A 104 15.10 -6.68 4.43
N GLU A 105 15.75 -6.92 5.55
CA GLU A 105 16.20 -5.88 6.47
C GLU A 105 17.13 -4.94 5.68
N ALA A 106 16.81 -3.65 5.73
CA ALA A 106 17.52 -2.57 5.04
C ALA A 106 18.52 -1.91 6.00
#